data_AF-G8HSL9-F1
#
_entry.id   AF-G8HSL9-F1
#
_cell.length_a   1.000
_cell.length_b   1.000
_cell.length_c   1.000
_cell.angle_alpha   90.00
_cell.angle_beta   90.00
_cell.angle_gamma   90.00
#
_symmetry.space_group_name_H-M   'P 1'
#
loop_
_entity.id
_entity.type
_entity.pdbx_description
1 polymer ?
#
loop_
_entity_poly.entity_id
_entity_poly.type
_entity_poly.pdbx_seq_one_letter_code
_entity_poly.pdbx_strand_id
1 'polypeptide(L)'
;MNKSKRSLDNPEKRSIQKKYKRSFRRKSKRTFRRKKSKRTFRKPLPRLGSGDPIDYKNMSLISQFISERGKILPRRVNRLTSKQQHLMTSAIKRARILSLIPFVTSDN
;
A
#
# COMPACT_ATOMS: atom_id res chain seq x y z
N MET A 1 46.26 -54.39 32.34
CA MET A 1 45.64 -55.10 33.48
C MET A 1 44.69 -54.16 34.22
N ASN A 2 43.53 -54.70 34.60
CA ASN A 2 42.45 -54.16 35.48
C ASN A 2 42.98 -53.38 36.71
N LYS A 3 42.26 -52.54 37.46
CA LYS A 3 40.90 -51.93 37.52
C LYS A 3 40.95 -51.00 38.75
N SER A 4 40.34 -49.82 38.72
CA SER A 4 39.66 -49.23 39.89
C SER A 4 38.68 -48.15 39.41
N LYS A 5 37.49 -48.54 38.95
CA LYS A 5 36.24 -48.48 39.74
C LYS A 5 36.14 -47.30 40.71
N ARG A 6 35.19 -46.42 40.36
CA ARG A 6 34.11 -45.86 41.20
C ARG A 6 34.42 -44.62 42.06
N SER A 7 33.87 -43.50 41.62
CA SER A 7 32.88 -42.74 42.40
C SER A 7 31.92 -42.09 41.40
N LEU A 8 30.81 -42.79 41.15
CA LEU A 8 29.48 -42.40 41.63
C LEU A 8 28.98 -41.13 40.95
N ASP A 9 28.19 -41.38 39.91
CA ASP A 9 26.96 -40.67 39.58
C ASP A 9 26.49 -39.75 40.71
N ASN A 10 26.64 -38.45 40.50
CA ASN A 10 25.78 -37.47 41.15
C ASN A 10 24.67 -37.06 40.15
N PRO A 11 23.49 -37.71 40.19
CA PRO A 11 22.41 -37.47 39.24
C PRO A 11 21.74 -36.09 39.41
N GLU A 12 21.97 -35.37 40.51
CA GLU A 12 21.27 -34.11 40.79
C GLU A 12 21.82 -32.90 40.03
N LYS A 13 23.06 -32.94 39.56
CA LYS A 13 23.67 -31.79 38.87
C LYS A 13 23.49 -31.79 37.35
N ARG A 14 22.89 -32.83 36.76
CA ARG A 14 22.58 -32.92 35.31
C ARG A 14 21.12 -32.64 34.96
N SER A 15 20.21 -32.70 35.93
CA SER A 15 18.78 -32.39 35.75
C SER A 15 18.52 -30.88 35.64
N ILE A 16 19.38 -30.07 36.25
CA ILE A 16 19.25 -28.62 36.34
C ILE A 16 19.56 -27.97 34.98
N GLN A 17 20.68 -28.30 34.31
CA GLN A 17 21.00 -27.73 32.98
C GLN A 17 20.09 -28.18 31.82
N LYS A 18 19.41 -29.32 31.92
CA LYS A 18 18.51 -29.82 30.86
C LYS A 18 17.07 -29.32 30.96
N LYS A 19 16.69 -28.60 32.02
CA LYS A 19 15.32 -28.07 32.20
C LYS A 19 15.07 -26.76 31.44
N TYR A 20 16.09 -25.94 31.19
CA TYR A 20 15.93 -24.61 30.56
C TYR A 20 16.20 -24.57 29.05
N LYS A 21 16.59 -25.70 28.44
CA LYS A 21 17.00 -25.74 27.01
C LYS A 21 16.02 -26.47 26.09
N ARG A 22 14.80 -26.76 26.53
CA ARG A 22 13.75 -27.39 25.72
C ARG A 22 12.49 -26.55 25.70
N SER A 23 12.37 -25.71 24.66
CA SER A 23 11.15 -25.55 23.85
C SER A 23 11.00 -24.19 23.14
N PHE A 24 12.05 -23.69 22.47
CA PHE A 24 11.82 -22.87 21.28
C PHE A 24 11.48 -23.78 20.09
N ARG A 25 10.37 -24.51 20.19
CA ARG A 25 9.76 -25.16 19.03
C ARG A 25 9.29 -24.01 18.14
N ARG A 26 10.10 -23.66 17.13
CA ARG A 26 9.75 -22.70 16.09
C ARG A 26 8.43 -23.16 15.46
N LYS A 27 7.32 -22.59 15.94
CA LYS A 27 6.00 -22.73 15.33
C LYS A 27 6.19 -22.17 13.92
N SER A 28 6.22 -23.03 12.91
CA SER A 28 6.30 -22.56 11.53
C SER A 28 5.12 -21.64 11.34
N LYS A 29 5.39 -20.35 11.14
CA LYS A 29 4.38 -19.39 10.73
C LYS A 29 3.92 -19.93 9.37
N ARG A 30 2.83 -20.71 9.35
CA ARG A 30 2.06 -20.94 8.14
C ARG A 30 1.65 -19.55 7.69
N THR A 31 2.45 -18.95 6.83
CA THR A 31 2.08 -17.70 6.18
C THR A 31 0.84 -18.07 5.39
N PHE A 32 -0.30 -17.50 5.78
CA PHE A 32 -1.47 -17.51 4.92
C PHE A 32 -1.04 -16.81 3.63
N ARG A 33 -0.53 -17.58 2.66
CA ARG A 33 -0.35 -17.15 1.28
C ARG A 33 -1.75 -16.94 0.75
N ARG A 34 -2.37 -15.79 1.08
CA ARG A 34 -3.55 -15.29 0.39
C ARG A 34 -3.15 -15.27 -1.08
N LYS A 35 -3.74 -16.16 -1.88
CA LYS A 35 -3.67 -16.10 -3.35
C LYS A 35 -4.07 -14.67 -3.71
N LYS A 36 -3.10 -13.85 -4.12
CA LYS A 36 -3.38 -12.52 -4.64
C LYS A 36 -4.33 -12.73 -5.81
N SER A 37 -5.57 -12.28 -5.68
CA SER A 37 -6.46 -12.24 -6.83
C SER A 37 -5.72 -11.49 -7.93
N LYS A 38 -5.71 -12.06 -9.14
CA LYS A 38 -5.17 -11.39 -10.32
C LYS A 38 -5.96 -10.10 -10.44
N ARG A 39 -5.37 -8.97 -10.00
CA ARG A 39 -6.00 -7.67 -10.11
C ARG A 39 -6.29 -7.49 -11.58
N THR A 40 -7.58 -7.48 -11.94
CA THR A 40 -8.03 -7.23 -13.29
C THR A 40 -7.37 -5.94 -13.73
N PHE A 41 -6.50 -6.01 -14.73
CA PHE A 41 -5.89 -4.85 -15.35
C PHE A 41 -7.03 -4.05 -15.99
N ARG A 42 -7.65 -3.16 -15.22
CA ARG A 42 -8.59 -2.19 -15.78
C ARG A 42 -7.80 -1.40 -16.83
N LYS A 43 -8.39 -1.30 -18.04
CA LYS A 43 -7.81 -0.58 -19.17
C LYS A 43 -7.31 0.79 -18.68
N PRO A 44 -6.05 1.17 -18.95
CA PRO A 44 -5.51 2.44 -18.54
C PRO A 44 -6.33 3.60 -19.09
N LEU A 45 -6.65 4.59 -18.26
CA LEU A 45 -7.03 5.91 -18.76
C LEU A 45 -5.84 6.50 -19.54
N PRO A 46 -6.10 7.28 -20.60
CA PRO A 46 -5.05 7.87 -21.43
C PRO A 46 -4.16 8.79 -20.60
N ARG A 47 -2.85 8.74 -20.89
CA ARG A 47 -1.88 9.67 -20.31
C ARG A 47 -2.06 11.01 -21.02
N LEU A 48 -2.23 12.10 -20.27
CA LEU A 48 -2.26 13.44 -20.83
C LEU A 48 -0.96 13.70 -21.62
N GLY A 49 -1.09 14.23 -22.84
CA GLY A 49 0.04 14.54 -23.71
C GLY A 49 0.97 15.57 -23.07
N SER A 50 2.26 15.49 -23.37
CA SER A 50 3.29 16.37 -22.80
C SER A 50 3.11 17.86 -23.14
N GLY A 51 2.27 18.18 -24.13
CA GLY A 51 2.09 19.52 -24.70
C GLY A 51 0.75 20.19 -24.42
N ASP A 52 -0.20 19.51 -23.77
CA ASP A 52 -1.52 20.10 -23.55
C ASP A 52 -1.46 21.14 -22.42
N PRO A 53 -1.84 22.42 -22.68
CA PRO A 53 -1.86 23.44 -21.64
C PRO A 53 -2.93 23.13 -20.59
N ILE A 54 -2.49 22.99 -19.34
CA ILE A 54 -3.34 22.69 -18.20
C ILE A 54 -3.85 23.99 -17.59
N ASP A 55 -5.06 24.40 -17.97
CA ASP A 55 -5.70 25.63 -17.50
C ASP A 55 -7.10 25.39 -16.94
N TYR A 56 -7.52 26.28 -16.03
CA TYR A 56 -8.87 26.26 -15.42
C TYR A 56 -10.00 26.53 -16.43
N LYS A 57 -9.66 27.10 -17.59
CA LYS A 57 -10.60 27.40 -18.68
C LYS A 57 -10.99 26.13 -19.48
N ASN A 58 -10.13 25.12 -19.47
CA ASN A 58 -10.32 23.90 -20.25
C ASN A 58 -11.21 22.90 -19.50
N MET A 59 -12.52 23.17 -19.46
CA MET A 59 -13.48 22.35 -18.70
C MET A 59 -13.52 20.89 -19.16
N SER A 60 -13.43 20.64 -20.48
CA SER A 60 -13.44 19.29 -21.06
C SER A 60 -12.27 18.43 -20.60
N LEU A 61 -11.13 19.04 -20.29
CA LEU A 61 -9.96 18.35 -19.77
C LEU A 61 -10.12 18.12 -18.27
N ILE A 62 -10.58 19.14 -17.53
CA ILE A 62 -10.74 19.05 -16.08
C ILE A 62 -11.81 18.04 -15.68
N SER A 63 -12.93 17.98 -16.40
CA SER A 63 -14.05 17.08 -16.12
C SER A 63 -13.63 15.59 -16.12
N GLN A 64 -12.61 15.22 -16.91
CA GLN A 64 -12.07 13.87 -16.96
C GLN A 64 -11.25 13.47 -15.71
N PHE A 65 -10.76 14.47 -14.95
CA PHE A 65 -9.92 14.26 -13.77
C PHE A 65 -10.65 14.45 -12.44
N ILE A 66 -11.95 14.70 -12.48
CA ILE A 66 -12.84 14.75 -11.32
C ILE A 66 -13.77 13.54 -11.33
N SER A 67 -14.18 13.09 -10.15
CA SER A 67 -15.26 12.12 -10.01
C SER A 67 -16.61 12.78 -10.30
N GLU A 68 -17.64 11.99 -10.56
CA GLU A 68 -19.04 12.45 -10.59
C GLU A 68 -19.42 13.27 -9.35
N ARG A 69 -18.90 12.90 -8.17
CA ARG A 69 -19.12 13.62 -6.90
C ARG A 69 -18.41 14.99 -6.79
N GLY A 70 -17.73 15.42 -7.84
CA GLY A 70 -16.89 16.62 -7.86
C GLY A 70 -15.53 16.49 -7.15
N LYS A 71 -15.16 15.32 -6.60
CA LYS A 71 -13.85 15.10 -5.94
C LYS A 71 -12.71 14.95 -6.95
N ILE A 72 -11.51 15.43 -6.62
CA ILE A 72 -10.33 15.28 -7.47
C ILE A 72 -9.84 13.82 -7.44
N LEU A 73 -9.68 13.21 -8.61
CA LEU A 73 -9.18 11.84 -8.71
C LEU A 73 -7.68 11.77 -8.35
N PRO A 74 -7.25 10.70 -7.65
CA PRO A 74 -5.86 10.57 -7.24
C PRO A 74 -4.95 10.24 -8.44
N ARG A 75 -3.70 10.70 -8.40
CA ARG A 75 -2.69 10.48 -9.45
C ARG A 75 -2.58 9.04 -9.94
N ARG A 76 -2.72 8.06 -9.03
CA ARG A 76 -2.64 6.62 -9.34
C ARG A 76 -3.73 6.14 -10.31
N VAL A 77 -4.88 6.83 -10.34
CA VAL A 77 -6.00 6.55 -11.25
C VAL A 77 -5.75 7.27 -12.57
N ASN A 78 -5.41 8.56 -12.50
CA ASN A 78 -5.24 9.43 -13.67
C ASN A 78 -3.94 9.15 -14.47
N ARG A 79 -2.96 8.47 -13.85
CA ARG A 79 -1.64 8.17 -14.42
C ARG A 79 -0.87 9.40 -14.94
N LEU A 80 -1.09 10.55 -14.30
CA LEU A 80 -0.34 11.77 -14.53
C LEU A 80 1.05 11.72 -13.87
N THR A 81 1.98 12.51 -14.41
CA THR A 81 3.24 12.83 -13.72
C THR A 81 2.95 13.65 -12.45
N SER A 82 3.90 13.69 -11.52
CA SER A 82 3.74 14.50 -10.29
C SER A 82 3.50 15.98 -10.63
N LYS A 83 4.26 16.53 -11.59
CA LYS A 83 4.15 17.92 -12.05
C LYS A 83 2.77 18.19 -12.64
N GLN A 84 2.29 17.34 -13.55
CA GLN A 84 0.94 17.48 -14.14
C GLN A 84 -0.16 17.40 -13.08
N GLN A 85 -0.06 16.48 -12.10
CA GLN A 85 -1.06 16.39 -11.03
C GLN A 85 -1.13 17.68 -10.18
N HIS A 86 0.02 18.29 -9.88
CA HIS A 86 0.06 19.56 -9.14
C HIS A 86 -0.59 20.69 -9.94
N LEU A 87 -0.22 20.83 -11.23
CA LEU A 87 -0.84 21.80 -12.13
C LEU A 87 -2.35 21.59 -12.23
N MET A 88 -2.79 20.33 -12.35
CA MET A 88 -4.21 20.01 -12.43
C MET A 88 -4.98 20.34 -11.16
N THR A 89 -4.38 20.06 -10.01
CA THR A 89 -4.98 20.38 -8.72
C THR A 89 -5.16 21.88 -8.57
N SER A 90 -4.16 22.67 -8.97
CA SER A 90 -4.24 24.15 -8.96
C SER A 90 -5.32 24.66 -9.92
N ALA A 91 -5.38 24.13 -11.15
CA ALA A 91 -6.40 24.49 -12.13
C ALA A 91 -7.83 24.17 -11.63
N ILE A 92 -8.05 22.97 -11.07
CA ILE A 92 -9.35 22.56 -10.49
C ILE A 92 -9.75 23.49 -9.34
N LYS A 93 -8.81 23.81 -8.44
CA LYS A 93 -9.09 24.73 -7.33
C LYS A 93 -9.50 26.12 -7.81
N ARG A 94 -8.83 26.66 -8.83
CA ARG A 94 -9.21 27.93 -9.46
C ARG A 94 -10.60 27.84 -10.10
N ALA A 95 -10.88 26.78 -10.85
CA ALA A 95 -12.19 26.57 -11.47
C ALA A 95 -13.32 26.49 -10.43
N ARG A 96 -13.09 25.88 -9.27
CA ARG A 96 -14.06 25.83 -8.16
C ARG A 96 -14.33 27.20 -7.54
N ILE A 97 -13.30 28.03 -7.34
CA ILE A 97 -13.46 29.40 -6.82
C ILE A 97 -14.31 30.24 -7.80
N LEU A 98 -14.12 30.02 -9.11
CA LEU A 98 -14.90 30.67 -10.16
C LEU A 98 -16.28 30.04 -10.41
N SER A 99 -16.71 29.09 -9.57
CA SER A 99 -17.98 28.37 -9.72
C SER A 99 -18.17 27.62 -11.04
N LEU A 100 -17.08 27.31 -11.76
CA LEU A 100 -17.13 26.50 -12.99
C LEU A 100 -17.35 25.01 -12.68
N ILE A 101 -16.96 24.57 -11.48
CA ILE A 101 -17.05 23.18 -11.02
C ILE A 101 -17.56 23.18 -9.58
N PRO A 102 -18.53 22.31 -9.23
CA PRO A 102 -19.04 22.23 -7.88
C PRO A 102 -18.01 21.63 -6.90
N PHE A 103 -18.07 22.06 -5.64
CA PHE A 103 -17.27 21.46 -4.56
C PHE A 103 -17.79 20.08 -4.16
N VAL A 104 -19.13 19.95 -4.12
CA VAL A 104 -19.87 18.73 -3.80
C VAL A 104 -21.10 18.71 -4.69
N THR A 105 -21.34 17.59 -5.36
CA THR A 105 -22.62 17.32 -6.02
C THR A 105 -23.45 16.41 -5.14
N SER A 106 -24.74 16.65 -5.02
CA SER A 106 -25.65 15.74 -4.33
C SER A 106 -25.67 14.38 -5.02
N ASP A 107 -25.62 13.34 -4.20
CA ASP A 107 -25.82 11.97 -4.64
C ASP A 107 -27.33 11.81 -4.87
N ASN A 108 -27.80 11.98 -6.12
CA ASN A 108 -29.14 11.57 -6.51
C ASN A 108 -29.29 10.05 -6.42
#